data_AF-R1GDD9-F1
#
_entry.id   AF-R1GDD9-F1
#
_cell.length_a   1.000
_cell.length_b   1.000
_cell.length_c   1.000
_cell.angle_alpha   90.00
_cell.angle_beta   90.00
_cell.angle_gamma   90.00
#
_symmetry.space_group_name_H-M   'P 1'
#
loop_
_entity.id
_entity.type
_entity.pdbx_description
1 polymer ?
#
loop_
_entity_poly.entity_id
_entity_poly.type
_entity_poly.pdbx_seq_one_letter_code
_entity_poly.pdbx_strand_id
1 'polypeptide(L)'
;MSPSSSRSAACDCNGQVECTVSGLNPVSLAEFTLDGGDGQTYYDISLVDGYNLPMAIVMNSLGTSSLAGYPANLTNPSCEGTASQLASSSFNPYSDGTQTFLGTNSSYPLPFDSKVSTNDASRWCPWNLLVSPPDKPGDGVYPYPDDNIQRPAFSPCYSACSKWNKPSDCCVGKHDSPSTCSAGEYSHAAKKVCPDAYSYAFDDQTSTFIIPIGAGFEVVFCPGGRSTNILATDTTGLTHKSAGHNPLNSHRVLGLLFAMTTNTILFSYFF
;
A
#
# COMPACT_ATOMS: atom_id res chain seq x y z
N MET A 1 -17.96 0.54 -35.49
CA MET A 1 -17.45 -0.20 -34.32
C MET A 1 -17.58 0.73 -33.13
N SER A 2 -18.65 0.61 -32.35
CA SER A 2 -18.79 1.36 -31.10
C SER A 2 -17.78 0.81 -30.10
N PRO A 3 -16.99 1.64 -29.41
CA PRO A 3 -16.19 1.16 -28.31
C PRO A 3 -17.20 0.77 -27.22
N SER A 4 -17.37 -0.52 -27.00
CA SER A 4 -18.05 -1.03 -25.81
C SER A 4 -17.29 -0.47 -24.61
N SER A 5 -17.90 0.50 -23.95
CA SER A 5 -17.48 1.04 -22.66
C SER A 5 -17.51 -0.09 -21.62
N SER A 6 -16.45 -0.89 -21.57
CA SER A 6 -16.09 -1.61 -20.37
C SER A 6 -15.48 -0.59 -19.43
N ARG A 7 -16.34 0.20 -18.77
CA ARG A 7 -15.95 1.00 -17.61
C ARG A 7 -15.39 0.04 -16.58
N SER A 8 -14.07 0.03 -16.42
CA SER A 8 -13.43 -0.54 -15.24
C SER A 8 -13.93 0.28 -14.05
N ALA A 9 -14.73 -0.31 -13.15
CA ALA A 9 -15.32 0.43 -12.02
C ALA A 9 -14.29 0.88 -10.97
N ALA A 10 -13.07 0.32 -11.00
CA ALA A 10 -11.94 0.66 -10.15
C ALA A 10 -10.81 1.28 -10.98
N CYS A 11 -10.13 2.29 -10.43
CA CYS A 11 -9.04 3.06 -11.04
C CYS A 11 -9.37 3.88 -12.29
N ASP A 12 -10.64 3.97 -12.71
CA ASP A 12 -11.01 4.87 -13.82
C ASP A 12 -10.82 6.34 -13.43
N CYS A 13 -10.21 7.13 -14.30
CA CYS A 13 -9.98 8.55 -14.09
C CYS A 13 -10.79 9.39 -15.10
N ASN A 14 -12.11 9.15 -15.12
CA ASN A 14 -13.08 9.75 -16.05
C ASN A 14 -12.88 9.31 -17.51
N GLY A 15 -12.52 8.05 -17.74
CA GLY A 15 -12.29 7.47 -19.07
C GLY A 15 -11.09 8.06 -19.83
N GLN A 16 -10.21 8.78 -19.14
CA GLN A 16 -8.99 9.34 -19.72
C GLN A 16 -7.85 8.32 -19.66
N VAL A 17 -6.98 8.33 -20.67
CA VAL A 17 -5.70 7.60 -20.63
C VAL A 17 -4.66 8.42 -19.86
N GLU A 18 -4.65 9.73 -20.09
CA GLU A 18 -3.85 10.70 -19.35
C GLU A 18 -4.71 11.28 -18.23
N CYS A 19 -4.67 10.64 -17.07
CA CYS A 19 -5.41 11.06 -15.90
C CYS A 19 -4.94 12.46 -15.44
N THR A 20 -5.88 13.33 -15.08
CA THR A 20 -5.61 14.60 -14.39
C THR A 20 -6.21 14.65 -12.99
N VAL A 21 -6.83 13.54 -12.57
CA VAL A 21 -7.42 13.32 -11.24
C VAL A 21 -7.10 11.90 -10.79
N SER A 22 -7.20 11.63 -9.49
CA SER A 22 -7.09 10.27 -8.95
C SER A 22 -8.13 9.33 -9.58
N GLY A 23 -7.78 8.05 -9.67
CA GLY A 23 -8.69 7.02 -10.13
C GLY A 23 -9.83 6.75 -9.13
N LEU A 24 -10.94 6.22 -9.62
CA LEU A 24 -12.07 5.83 -8.77
C LEU A 24 -11.68 4.70 -7.81
N ASN A 25 -12.05 4.85 -6.54
CA ASN A 25 -11.83 3.83 -5.52
C ASN A 25 -12.61 2.54 -5.82
N PRO A 26 -12.09 1.36 -5.43
CA PRO A 26 -10.84 1.17 -4.69
C PRO A 26 -9.60 1.23 -5.58
N VAL A 27 -8.51 1.79 -5.05
CA VAL A 27 -7.21 1.87 -5.72
C VAL A 27 -6.07 1.64 -4.73
N SER A 28 -5.18 0.70 -5.05
CA SER A 28 -3.87 0.58 -4.41
C SER A 28 -2.98 1.71 -4.93
N LEU A 29 -2.39 2.51 -4.02
CA LEU A 29 -1.57 3.67 -4.37
C LEU A 29 -0.09 3.42 -4.09
N ALA A 30 0.77 3.93 -4.96
CA ALA A 30 2.18 4.15 -4.67
C ALA A 30 2.38 5.67 -4.56
N GLU A 31 2.73 6.15 -3.37
CA GLU A 31 2.78 7.57 -3.05
C GLU A 31 4.25 7.99 -2.86
N PHE A 32 4.61 9.19 -3.35
CA PHE A 32 6.00 9.68 -3.32
C PHE A 32 6.04 11.17 -3.05
N THR A 33 6.66 11.61 -1.96
CA THR A 33 7.11 12.99 -1.78
C THR A 33 8.61 13.05 -2.04
N LEU A 34 9.00 13.45 -3.25
CA LEU A 34 10.41 13.38 -3.69
C LEU A 34 11.34 14.37 -2.98
N ASP A 35 10.83 15.51 -2.53
CA ASP A 35 11.53 16.48 -1.70
C ASP A 35 10.58 17.00 -0.63
N GLY A 36 10.73 16.51 0.61
CA GLY A 36 9.95 16.94 1.76
C GLY A 36 10.30 18.35 2.26
N GLY A 37 11.31 19.01 1.68
CA GLY A 37 11.84 20.28 2.14
C GLY A 37 12.87 20.17 3.27
N ASP A 38 13.17 18.94 3.70
CA ASP A 38 14.15 18.59 4.72
C ASP A 38 15.31 17.74 4.16
N GLY A 39 15.40 17.62 2.82
CA GLY A 39 16.41 16.81 2.13
C GLY A 39 16.06 15.33 2.06
N GLN A 40 14.83 14.96 2.39
CA GLN A 40 14.35 13.58 2.39
C GLN A 40 13.28 13.35 1.32
N THR A 41 13.26 12.12 0.82
CA THR A 41 12.17 11.53 0.05
C THR A 41 11.36 10.61 0.96
N TYR A 42 10.04 10.74 0.91
CA TYR A 42 9.07 9.89 1.58
C TYR A 42 8.30 9.11 0.53
N TYR A 43 8.07 7.82 0.77
CA TYR A 43 7.25 7.02 -0.12
C TYR A 43 6.62 5.85 0.62
N ASP A 44 5.54 5.34 0.06
CA ASP A 44 4.77 4.27 0.65
C ASP A 44 3.85 3.60 -0.36
N ILE A 45 3.39 2.40 0.01
CA ILE A 45 2.23 1.77 -0.61
C ILE A 45 1.04 2.09 0.30
N SER A 46 -0.06 2.55 -0.28
CA SER A 46 -1.22 2.98 0.48
C SER A 46 -2.49 2.27 0.03
N LEU A 47 -3.19 1.71 1.03
CA LEU A 47 -4.50 1.08 0.90
C LEU A 47 -5.59 1.93 1.56
N VAL A 48 -5.31 3.20 1.86
CA VAL A 48 -6.28 4.14 2.44
C VAL A 48 -7.49 4.32 1.53
N ASP A 49 -7.26 4.30 0.21
CA ASP A 49 -8.30 4.37 -0.82
C ASP A 49 -8.82 2.99 -1.28
N GLY A 50 -8.41 1.93 -0.59
CA GLY A 50 -8.79 0.56 -0.90
C GLY A 50 -7.66 -0.22 -1.58
N TYR A 51 -8.02 -1.39 -2.10
CA TYR A 51 -7.11 -2.32 -2.76
C TYR A 51 -7.73 -2.84 -4.04
N ASN A 52 -6.97 -2.81 -5.14
CA ASN A 52 -7.42 -3.36 -6.43
C ASN A 52 -6.36 -4.18 -7.16
N LEU A 53 -5.09 -4.07 -6.81
CA LEU A 53 -4.03 -4.91 -7.40
C LEU A 53 -2.82 -4.96 -6.47
N PRO A 54 -2.05 -6.05 -6.48
CA PRO A 54 -0.76 -6.10 -5.82
C PRO A 54 0.23 -5.13 -6.43
N MET A 55 1.10 -4.56 -5.61
CA MET A 55 2.14 -3.68 -6.09
C MET A 55 3.39 -3.74 -5.21
N ALA A 56 4.52 -3.37 -5.80
CA ALA A 56 5.77 -3.12 -5.10
C ALA A 56 6.39 -1.81 -5.59
N ILE A 57 7.21 -1.23 -4.73
CA ILE A 57 8.06 -0.10 -5.07
C ILE A 57 9.50 -0.60 -5.01
N VAL A 58 10.26 -0.34 -6.06
CA VAL A 58 11.68 -0.69 -6.16
C VAL A 58 12.49 0.59 -6.25
N MET A 59 13.31 0.85 -5.24
CA MET A 59 14.22 1.99 -5.20
C MET A 59 15.50 1.70 -5.99
N ASN A 60 15.94 2.67 -6.78
CA ASN A 60 17.19 2.67 -7.49
C ASN A 60 18.04 3.86 -7.02
N SER A 61 19.25 3.59 -6.53
CA SER A 61 20.12 4.65 -6.00
C SER A 61 20.69 5.57 -7.08
N LEU A 62 20.64 5.18 -8.37
CA LEU A 62 21.20 5.92 -9.50
C LEU A 62 22.68 6.31 -9.33
N GLY A 63 23.42 5.63 -8.45
CA GLY A 63 24.81 5.95 -8.11
C GLY A 63 24.97 7.11 -7.12
N THR A 64 23.89 7.61 -6.53
CA THR A 64 23.90 8.68 -5.52
C THR A 64 24.56 8.19 -4.22
N SER A 65 25.62 8.88 -3.79
CA SER A 65 26.42 8.45 -2.63
C SER A 65 25.68 8.55 -1.28
N SER A 66 24.74 9.48 -1.12
CA SER A 66 23.88 9.58 0.08
C SER A 66 22.98 8.36 0.26
N LEU A 67 22.71 7.61 -0.81
CA LEU A 67 21.88 6.40 -0.81
C LEU A 67 22.66 5.11 -0.57
N ALA A 68 23.99 5.17 -0.42
CA ALA A 68 24.83 3.98 -0.22
C ALA A 68 24.47 3.18 1.05
N GLY A 69 23.85 3.84 2.05
CA GLY A 69 23.37 3.22 3.29
C GLY A 69 21.94 2.70 3.26
N TYR A 70 21.25 2.77 2.12
CA TYR A 70 19.83 2.42 1.98
C TYR A 70 19.68 1.26 1.01
N PRO A 71 19.97 0.02 1.44
CA PRO A 71 19.91 -1.14 0.55
C PRO A 71 18.45 -1.47 0.20
N ALA A 72 18.27 -2.09 -0.97
CA ALA A 72 16.98 -2.47 -1.54
C ALA A 72 16.12 -3.33 -0.59
N ASN A 73 16.73 -4.17 0.25
CA ASN A 73 16.01 -5.02 1.20
C ASN A 73 15.34 -4.26 2.36
N LEU A 74 15.69 -2.98 2.54
CA LEU A 74 15.10 -2.09 3.53
C LEU A 74 14.25 -0.98 2.91
N THR A 75 14.16 -0.93 1.58
CA THR A 75 13.57 0.18 0.84
C THR A 75 12.58 -0.25 -0.24
N ASN A 76 12.41 -1.55 -0.48
CA ASN A 76 11.55 -2.04 -1.55
C ASN A 76 10.31 -2.76 -0.99
N PRO A 77 9.28 -2.02 -0.54
CA PRO A 77 8.05 -2.63 -0.04
C PRO A 77 7.30 -3.37 -1.14
N SER A 78 6.62 -4.45 -0.75
CA SER A 78 5.68 -5.20 -1.59
C SER A 78 4.40 -5.50 -0.82
N CYS A 79 3.25 -5.38 -1.48
CA CYS A 79 1.93 -5.70 -0.95
C CYS A 79 1.22 -6.72 -1.85
N GLU A 80 1.13 -7.96 -1.37
CA GLU A 80 0.51 -9.11 -2.02
C GLU A 80 -0.80 -9.51 -1.32
N GLY A 81 -1.83 -8.67 -1.48
CA GLY A 81 -3.19 -8.91 -0.96
C GLY A 81 -4.07 -9.82 -1.83
N THR A 82 -3.54 -10.42 -2.91
CA THR A 82 -4.30 -11.23 -3.86
C THR A 82 -3.92 -12.71 -3.76
N ALA A 83 -4.87 -13.54 -3.31
CA ALA A 83 -4.65 -14.96 -3.07
C ALA A 83 -4.08 -15.73 -4.26
N SER A 84 -4.49 -15.40 -5.49
CA SER A 84 -4.01 -16.07 -6.71
C SER A 84 -2.57 -15.71 -7.11
N GLN A 85 -2.00 -14.64 -6.55
CA GLN A 85 -0.62 -14.20 -6.80
C GLN A 85 0.30 -14.43 -5.60
N LEU A 86 -0.25 -14.77 -4.43
CA LEU A 86 0.49 -15.06 -3.23
C LEU A 86 1.27 -16.39 -3.34
N ALA A 87 2.59 -16.32 -3.27
CA ALA A 87 3.48 -17.47 -3.25
C ALA A 87 3.43 -18.24 -1.91
N SER A 88 4.01 -19.45 -1.87
CA SER A 88 4.04 -20.28 -0.66
C SER A 88 4.74 -19.60 0.52
N SER A 89 4.40 -19.96 1.77
CA SER A 89 5.07 -19.40 2.96
C SER A 89 6.58 -19.63 3.02
N SER A 90 7.09 -20.59 2.24
CA SER A 90 8.51 -20.88 2.03
C SER A 90 9.12 -20.16 0.82
N PHE A 91 8.44 -19.15 0.27
CA PHE A 91 8.88 -18.42 -0.92
C PHE A 91 10.29 -17.85 -0.73
N ASN A 92 11.19 -18.26 -1.61
CA ASN A 92 12.55 -17.75 -1.69
C ASN A 92 12.91 -17.55 -3.17
N PRO A 93 12.87 -16.30 -3.67
CA PRO A 93 13.18 -16.01 -5.06
C PRO A 93 14.69 -15.99 -5.37
N TYR A 94 15.55 -16.36 -4.41
CA TYR A 94 17.01 -16.31 -4.55
C TYR A 94 17.66 -17.70 -4.53
N SER A 95 16.88 -18.74 -4.79
CA SER A 95 17.28 -20.14 -4.60
C SER A 95 18.48 -20.61 -5.43
N ASP A 96 18.76 -19.97 -6.57
CA ASP A 96 19.90 -20.30 -7.43
C ASP A 96 21.11 -19.36 -7.26
N GLY A 97 21.01 -18.37 -6.36
CA GLY A 97 22.06 -17.40 -6.08
C GLY A 97 22.35 -16.36 -7.18
N THR A 98 21.68 -16.43 -8.34
CA THR A 98 21.87 -15.48 -9.46
C THR A 98 20.63 -14.67 -9.78
N GLN A 99 19.46 -15.10 -9.28
CA GLN A 99 18.20 -14.40 -9.42
C GLN A 99 18.18 -13.10 -8.60
N THR A 100 17.70 -12.03 -9.25
CA THR A 100 17.29 -10.79 -8.59
C THR A 100 15.77 -10.72 -8.54
N PHE A 101 15.22 -10.26 -7.43
CA PHE A 101 13.78 -10.05 -7.28
C PHE A 101 13.53 -8.71 -6.61
N LEU A 102 12.71 -7.85 -7.21
CA LEU A 102 12.43 -6.50 -6.71
C LEU A 102 13.69 -5.75 -6.26
N GLY A 103 14.73 -5.73 -7.11
CA GLY A 103 16.00 -5.04 -6.82
C GLY A 103 16.90 -5.68 -5.76
N THR A 104 16.54 -6.86 -5.23
CA THR A 104 17.29 -7.57 -4.19
C THR A 104 17.84 -8.93 -4.64
N ASN A 105 18.70 -9.54 -3.83
CA ASN A 105 19.33 -10.83 -4.09
C ASN A 105 19.55 -11.62 -2.77
N SER A 106 20.17 -12.80 -2.85
CA SER A 106 20.41 -13.67 -1.68
C SER A 106 21.31 -13.06 -0.59
N SER A 107 22.12 -12.06 -0.90
CA SER A 107 22.97 -11.36 0.08
C SER A 107 22.19 -10.30 0.88
N TYR A 108 21.16 -9.73 0.27
CA TYR A 108 20.26 -8.74 0.86
C TYR A 108 18.82 -9.16 0.58
N PRO A 109 18.31 -10.24 1.18
CA PRO A 109 16.99 -10.76 0.87
C PRO A 109 15.90 -9.85 1.45
N LEU A 110 14.78 -9.70 0.74
CA LEU A 110 13.60 -9.03 1.28
C LEU A 110 13.02 -9.82 2.46
N PRO A 111 12.64 -9.14 3.56
CA PRO A 111 11.95 -9.78 4.67
C PRO A 111 10.48 -10.01 4.32
N PHE A 112 10.18 -11.15 3.69
CA PHE A 112 8.80 -11.54 3.35
C PHE A 112 8.00 -11.97 4.59
N ASP A 113 6.73 -11.58 4.65
CA ASP A 113 5.80 -12.14 5.62
C ASP A 113 5.55 -13.62 5.32
N SER A 114 5.73 -14.49 6.30
CA SER A 114 5.47 -15.94 6.19
C SER A 114 4.17 -16.38 6.88
N LYS A 115 3.42 -15.45 7.48
CA LYS A 115 2.26 -15.73 8.34
C LYS A 115 0.95 -15.82 7.56
N VAL A 116 0.83 -15.07 6.46
CA VAL A 116 -0.40 -15.00 5.66
C VAL A 116 -0.54 -16.26 4.79
N SER A 117 -1.59 -17.05 5.03
CA SER A 117 -1.93 -18.17 4.13
C SER A 117 -2.70 -17.69 2.90
N THR A 118 -2.79 -18.52 1.86
CA THR A 118 -3.68 -18.25 0.72
C THR A 118 -5.14 -18.09 1.16
N ASN A 119 -5.56 -18.79 2.22
CA ASN A 119 -6.90 -18.64 2.78
C ASN A 119 -7.08 -17.26 3.45
N ASP A 120 -6.10 -16.79 4.22
CA ASP A 120 -6.11 -15.43 4.78
C ASP A 120 -6.21 -14.38 3.66
N ALA A 121 -5.35 -14.49 2.63
CA ALA A 121 -5.35 -13.57 1.49
C ALA A 121 -6.64 -13.63 0.65
N SER A 122 -7.37 -14.75 0.67
CA SER A 122 -8.67 -14.84 -0.03
C SER A 122 -9.83 -14.24 0.75
N ARG A 123 -9.67 -14.04 2.07
CA ARG A 123 -10.74 -13.68 3.00
C ARG A 123 -10.52 -12.36 3.73
N TRP A 124 -9.35 -11.72 3.61
CA TRP A 124 -9.02 -10.53 4.39
C TRP A 124 -9.96 -9.35 4.15
N CYS A 125 -10.47 -9.17 2.93
CA CYS A 125 -11.42 -8.09 2.66
C CYS A 125 -12.79 -8.38 3.30
N PRO A 126 -13.32 -7.50 4.16
CA PRO A 126 -14.66 -7.67 4.73
C PRO A 126 -15.76 -7.76 3.64
N TRP A 127 -16.79 -8.57 3.87
CA TRP A 127 -17.85 -8.84 2.89
C TRP A 127 -18.55 -7.58 2.36
N ASN A 128 -18.81 -6.63 3.24
CA ASN A 128 -19.45 -5.34 2.95
C ASN A 128 -18.54 -4.35 2.18
N LEU A 129 -17.25 -4.64 2.10
CA LEU A 129 -16.24 -3.83 1.43
C LEU A 129 -15.78 -4.40 0.09
N LEU A 130 -16.14 -5.64 -0.26
CA LEU A 130 -15.91 -6.17 -1.60
C LEU A 130 -16.66 -5.34 -2.65
N VAL A 131 -16.01 -5.07 -3.78
CA VAL A 131 -16.66 -4.45 -4.96
C VAL A 131 -17.73 -5.38 -5.53
N SER A 132 -17.43 -6.66 -5.59
CA SER A 132 -18.35 -7.70 -6.06
C SER A 132 -18.46 -8.81 -5.01
N PRO A 133 -19.27 -8.60 -3.96
CA PRO A 133 -19.55 -9.66 -3.01
C PRO A 133 -20.40 -10.76 -3.69
N PRO A 134 -20.18 -12.04 -3.36
CA PRO A 134 -20.99 -13.14 -3.84
C PRO A 134 -22.43 -13.01 -3.33
N ASP A 135 -23.34 -13.71 -3.98
CA ASP A 135 -24.74 -13.72 -3.59
C ASP A 135 -24.91 -14.25 -2.15
N LYS A 136 -25.70 -13.51 -1.37
CA LYS A 136 -25.95 -13.82 0.04
C LYS A 136 -26.68 -15.17 0.19
N PRO A 137 -26.28 -16.07 1.10
CA PRO A 137 -27.13 -17.19 1.48
C PRO A 137 -28.25 -16.71 2.43
N GLY A 138 -29.48 -17.19 2.23
CA GLY A 138 -30.59 -16.98 3.18
C GLY A 138 -31.08 -15.53 3.33
N ASP A 139 -31.44 -15.12 4.55
CA ASP A 139 -32.16 -13.87 4.90
C ASP A 139 -31.32 -12.57 4.79
N GLY A 140 -30.19 -12.61 4.09
CA GLY A 140 -29.42 -11.41 3.78
C GLY A 140 -28.40 -10.95 4.84
N VAL A 141 -28.12 -11.78 5.84
CA VAL A 141 -27.06 -11.60 6.85
C VAL A 141 -25.84 -12.43 6.46
N TYR A 142 -24.65 -11.82 6.37
CA TYR A 142 -23.40 -12.56 6.18
C TYR A 142 -22.94 -13.14 7.52
N PRO A 143 -22.85 -14.47 7.69
CA PRO A 143 -22.24 -15.08 8.87
C PRO A 143 -20.73 -14.85 8.80
N TYR A 144 -20.18 -14.03 9.69
CA TYR A 144 -18.74 -13.96 9.90
C TYR A 144 -18.36 -14.84 11.09
N PRO A 145 -17.29 -15.65 11.04
CA PRO A 145 -16.42 -16.00 9.91
C PRO A 145 -16.83 -17.30 9.16
N ASP A 146 -17.94 -17.91 9.56
CA ASP A 146 -18.26 -19.33 9.29
C ASP A 146 -19.28 -19.53 8.15
N ASP A 147 -18.97 -19.01 6.96
CA ASP A 147 -19.72 -19.36 5.77
C ASP A 147 -18.87 -20.22 4.81
N ASN A 148 -19.41 -21.39 4.41
CA ASN A 148 -18.84 -22.26 3.38
C ASN A 148 -18.95 -21.63 1.97
N ILE A 149 -19.07 -20.30 1.88
CA ILE A 149 -19.19 -19.57 0.63
C ILE A 149 -17.79 -19.42 0.04
N GLN A 150 -17.67 -19.84 -1.22
CA GLN A 150 -16.45 -19.63 -1.98
C GLN A 150 -16.31 -18.15 -2.32
N ARG A 151 -15.21 -17.54 -1.88
CA ARG A 151 -14.82 -16.19 -2.30
C ARG A 151 -14.18 -16.22 -3.68
N PRO A 152 -14.33 -15.13 -4.47
CA PRO A 152 -13.57 -14.99 -5.70
C PRO A 152 -12.07 -15.01 -5.39
N ALA A 153 -11.27 -15.60 -6.28
CA ALA A 153 -9.81 -15.66 -6.13
C ALA A 153 -9.14 -14.27 -6.09
N PHE A 154 -9.84 -13.27 -6.63
CA PHE A 154 -9.50 -11.86 -6.57
C PHE A 154 -10.79 -11.03 -6.60
N SER A 155 -10.89 -10.03 -5.73
CA SER A 155 -11.95 -9.01 -5.78
C SER A 155 -11.42 -7.73 -5.14
N PRO A 156 -11.52 -6.57 -5.81
CA PRO A 156 -11.10 -5.31 -5.21
C PRO A 156 -11.89 -5.02 -3.93
N CYS A 157 -11.22 -4.37 -2.99
CA CYS A 157 -11.73 -4.09 -1.65
C CYS A 157 -11.75 -2.58 -1.41
N TYR A 158 -12.92 -2.01 -1.15
CA TYR A 158 -13.04 -0.65 -0.64
C TYR A 158 -12.41 -0.53 0.74
N SER A 159 -11.79 0.59 1.04
CA SER A 159 -11.58 0.97 2.44
C SER A 159 -12.91 1.40 3.07
N ALA A 160 -12.93 1.50 4.40
CA ALA A 160 -14.08 2.04 5.12
C ALA A 160 -14.42 3.47 4.66
N CYS A 161 -13.41 4.32 4.50
CA CYS A 161 -13.57 5.69 4.01
C CYS A 161 -14.17 5.70 2.61
N SER A 162 -13.58 4.95 1.66
CA SER A 162 -14.06 4.91 0.28
C SER A 162 -15.49 4.38 0.16
N LYS A 163 -15.92 3.49 1.06
CA LYS A 163 -17.27 2.91 1.04
C LYS A 163 -18.32 3.83 1.66
N TRP A 164 -18.04 4.42 2.81
CA TRP A 164 -19.05 5.09 3.64
C TRP A 164 -18.88 6.59 3.76
N ASN A 165 -17.71 7.13 3.43
CA ASN A 165 -17.38 8.54 3.52
C ASN A 165 -17.73 9.17 4.88
N LYS A 166 -17.56 8.39 5.97
CA LYS A 166 -17.80 8.90 7.33
C LYS A 166 -16.56 9.62 7.83
N PRO A 167 -16.70 10.73 8.57
CA PRO A 167 -15.55 11.45 9.10
C PRO A 167 -14.62 10.61 9.98
N SER A 168 -15.17 9.63 10.71
CA SER A 168 -14.39 8.69 11.53
C SER A 168 -13.59 7.68 10.71
N ASP A 169 -14.10 7.30 9.53
CA ASP A 169 -13.44 6.32 8.66
C ASP A 169 -12.37 7.00 7.80
N CYS A 170 -12.60 8.27 7.45
CA CYS A 170 -11.68 9.09 6.66
C CYS A 170 -10.70 9.91 7.51
N CYS A 171 -10.81 9.85 8.83
CA CYS A 171 -9.98 10.62 9.77
C CYS A 171 -10.00 12.14 9.51
N VAL A 172 -11.19 12.73 9.36
CA VAL A 172 -11.36 14.16 9.11
C VAL A 172 -12.21 14.85 10.17
N GLY A 173 -12.13 16.19 10.24
CA GLY A 173 -12.91 16.99 11.17
C GLY A 173 -12.53 16.70 12.62
N LYS A 174 -13.45 16.13 13.41
CA LYS A 174 -13.17 15.78 14.82
C LYS A 174 -12.27 14.54 14.99
N HIS A 175 -11.95 13.87 13.88
CA HIS A 175 -11.11 12.68 13.82
C HIS A 175 -9.80 12.98 13.08
N ASP A 176 -9.38 14.24 12.98
CA ASP A 176 -8.20 14.69 12.23
C ASP A 176 -6.88 14.48 12.97
N SER A 177 -6.85 13.62 14.00
CA SER A 177 -5.63 13.30 14.74
C SER A 177 -5.51 11.83 15.11
N PRO A 178 -4.28 11.31 15.31
CA PRO A 178 -4.07 9.93 15.74
C PRO A 178 -4.75 9.58 17.07
N SER A 179 -5.01 10.57 17.94
CA SER A 179 -5.72 10.35 19.21
C SER A 179 -7.24 10.29 19.07
N THR A 180 -7.79 10.69 17.91
CA THR A 180 -9.23 10.82 17.67
C THR A 180 -9.74 9.95 16.52
N CYS A 181 -8.85 9.45 15.65
CA CYS A 181 -9.13 8.42 14.65
C CYS A 181 -8.41 7.13 15.00
N SER A 182 -9.10 6.00 14.93
CA SER A 182 -8.52 4.69 15.23
C SER A 182 -8.70 3.76 14.04
N ALA A 183 -7.74 2.85 13.86
CA ALA A 183 -7.81 1.82 12.83
C ALA A 183 -9.11 0.99 12.98
N GLY A 184 -9.80 0.79 11.85
CA GLY A 184 -11.04 -0.01 11.80
C GLY A 184 -10.79 -1.46 11.42
N GLU A 185 -11.87 -2.22 11.24
CA GLU A 185 -11.83 -3.63 10.79
C GLU A 185 -11.06 -3.80 9.48
N TYR A 186 -11.34 -2.94 8.49
CA TYR A 186 -10.63 -2.92 7.21
C TYR A 186 -9.12 -2.73 7.42
N SER A 187 -8.74 -1.72 8.20
CA SER A 187 -7.35 -1.34 8.38
C SER A 187 -6.55 -2.45 9.07
N HIS A 188 -7.12 -3.07 10.11
CA HIS A 188 -6.50 -4.23 10.76
C HIS A 188 -6.36 -5.43 9.80
N ALA A 189 -7.36 -5.68 8.96
CA ALA A 189 -7.31 -6.76 7.99
C ALA A 189 -6.29 -6.50 6.86
N ALA A 190 -6.26 -5.28 6.32
CA ALA A 190 -5.30 -4.82 5.33
C ALA A 190 -3.87 -4.92 5.86
N LYS A 191 -3.64 -4.48 7.10
CA LYS A 191 -2.30 -4.54 7.73
C LYS A 191 -1.81 -5.96 7.97
N LYS A 192 -2.72 -6.91 8.22
CA LYS A 192 -2.36 -8.33 8.33
C LYS A 192 -1.79 -8.87 7.01
N VAL A 193 -2.33 -8.45 5.87
CA VAL A 193 -1.89 -8.93 4.54
C VAL A 193 -0.78 -8.11 3.92
N CYS A 194 -0.70 -6.80 4.21
CA CYS A 194 0.33 -5.89 3.72
C CYS A 194 0.93 -5.09 4.90
N PRO A 195 1.88 -5.68 5.65
CA PRO A 195 2.43 -5.07 6.86
C PRO A 195 3.15 -3.74 6.65
N ASP A 196 3.79 -3.54 5.50
CA ASP A 196 4.52 -2.31 5.18
C ASP A 196 3.64 -1.25 4.47
N ALA A 197 2.36 -1.52 4.21
CA ALA A 197 1.46 -0.59 3.52
C ALA A 197 0.60 0.20 4.52
N TYR A 198 0.24 1.44 4.16
CA TYR A 198 -0.74 2.21 4.91
C TYR A 198 -2.10 1.54 4.84
N SER A 199 -2.72 1.35 6.00
CA SER A 199 -4.05 0.75 6.11
C SER A 199 -5.16 1.75 6.48
N TYR A 200 -4.76 2.95 6.95
CA TYR A 200 -5.60 4.12 7.24
C TYR A 200 -4.71 5.37 7.37
N ALA A 201 -5.32 6.55 7.54
CA ALA A 201 -4.63 7.84 7.44
C ALA A 201 -3.49 8.10 8.46
N PHE A 202 -3.48 7.44 9.63
CA PHE A 202 -2.46 7.66 10.68
C PHE A 202 -1.59 6.41 10.92
N ASP A 203 -1.33 5.63 9.88
CA ASP A 203 -0.51 4.41 9.92
C ASP A 203 0.99 4.66 9.66
N ASP A 204 1.49 5.86 9.95
CA ASP A 204 2.82 6.31 9.50
C ASP A 204 3.96 5.44 10.02
N GLN A 205 3.93 5.10 11.31
CA GLN A 205 5.04 4.43 12.00
C GLN A 205 5.43 3.07 11.40
N THR A 206 4.50 2.43 10.69
CA THR A 206 4.71 1.09 10.13
C THR A 206 4.47 1.04 8.62
N SER A 207 4.45 2.19 7.96
CA SER A 207 4.12 2.27 6.53
C SER A 207 4.95 3.27 5.73
N THR A 208 5.58 4.25 6.38
CA THR A 208 6.39 5.26 5.69
C THR A 208 7.83 4.79 5.51
N PHE A 209 8.32 4.87 4.27
CA PHE A 209 9.73 4.72 3.95
C PHE A 209 10.37 6.08 3.74
N ILE A 210 11.57 6.26 4.31
CA ILE A 210 12.28 7.54 4.31
C ILE A 210 13.70 7.31 3.85
N ILE A 211 14.12 8.05 2.81
CA ILE A 211 15.48 8.03 2.26
C ILE A 211 15.92 9.46 1.92
N PRO A 212 17.23 9.75 1.80
CA PRO A 212 17.70 11.01 1.23
C PRO A 212 17.18 11.21 -0.19
N ILE A 213 17.03 12.46 -0.62
CA ILE A 213 16.68 12.78 -2.01
C ILE A 213 17.70 12.20 -3.02
N GLY A 214 17.25 12.00 -4.26
CA GLY A 214 18.11 11.61 -5.39
C GLY A 214 18.00 10.14 -5.80
N ALA A 215 16.96 9.43 -5.35
CA ALA A 215 16.63 8.09 -5.80
C ALA A 215 15.73 8.11 -7.05
N GLY A 216 15.84 7.07 -7.87
CA GLY A 216 14.81 6.69 -8.84
C GLY A 216 13.89 5.60 -8.26
N PHE A 217 12.68 5.48 -8.79
CA PHE A 217 11.71 4.48 -8.35
C PHE A 217 11.08 3.76 -9.54
N GLU A 218 10.83 2.47 -9.36
CA GLU A 218 10.05 1.63 -10.25
C GLU A 218 8.83 1.09 -9.48
N VAL A 219 7.64 1.28 -10.03
CA VAL A 219 6.40 0.69 -9.50
C VAL A 219 6.11 -0.57 -10.28
N VAL A 220 6.09 -1.71 -9.58
CA VAL A 220 5.84 -3.03 -10.18
C VAL A 220 4.42 -3.45 -9.81
N PHE A 221 3.55 -3.57 -10.79
CA PHE A 221 2.21 -4.13 -10.61
C PHE A 221 2.24 -5.65 -10.70
N CYS A 222 1.48 -6.32 -9.83
CA CYS A 222 1.45 -7.78 -9.73
C CYS A 222 2.86 -8.40 -9.60
N PRO A 223 3.70 -7.96 -8.63
CA PRO A 223 5.07 -8.45 -8.52
C PRO A 223 5.14 -9.94 -8.17
N GLY A 224 4.04 -10.51 -7.65
CA GLY A 224 3.98 -11.87 -7.18
C GLY A 224 4.78 -12.05 -5.91
N GLY A 225 5.06 -13.29 -5.53
CA GLY A 225 5.79 -13.54 -4.30
C GLY A 225 4.91 -13.24 -3.09
N ARG A 226 5.41 -12.43 -2.14
CA ARG A 226 4.74 -12.18 -0.85
C ARG A 226 4.93 -10.74 -0.40
N SER A 227 4.03 -10.27 0.46
CA SER A 227 4.16 -8.97 1.10
C SER A 227 5.43 -8.90 1.95
N THR A 228 6.03 -7.72 2.01
CA THR A 228 7.18 -7.48 2.87
C THR A 228 6.76 -7.07 4.27
N ASN A 229 7.69 -7.23 5.22
CA ASN A 229 7.56 -6.80 6.61
C ASN A 229 8.86 -6.08 7.04
N ILE A 230 9.34 -5.18 6.19
CA ILE A 230 10.60 -4.44 6.33
C ILE A 230 10.59 -3.60 7.60
N LEU A 231 9.56 -2.79 7.80
CA LEU A 231 9.56 -1.78 8.87
C LEU A 231 9.51 -2.44 10.26
N ALA A 232 8.89 -3.61 10.38
CA ALA A 232 8.90 -4.38 11.62
C ALA A 232 10.19 -5.19 11.85
N THR A 233 10.99 -5.44 10.80
CA THR A 233 12.24 -6.23 10.89
C THR A 233 13.50 -5.37 10.88
N ASP A 234 13.42 -4.11 10.43
CA ASP A 234 14.51 -3.13 10.52
C ASP A 234 14.73 -2.64 11.96
N THR A 235 15.35 -3.51 12.75
CA THR A 235 15.84 -3.20 14.11
C THR A 235 17.03 -2.24 14.11
N THR A 236 17.63 -1.94 12.95
CA THR A 236 18.76 -1.02 12.83
C THR A 236 18.34 0.44 12.71
N GLY A 237 17.04 0.67 12.51
CA GLY A 237 16.42 1.98 12.42
C GLY A 237 16.97 2.79 11.26
N LEU A 238 17.38 2.21 10.13
CA LEU A 238 17.86 2.98 8.99
C LEU A 238 16.75 3.86 8.39
N THR A 239 15.50 3.40 8.48
CA THR A 239 14.29 4.18 8.20
C THR A 239 13.95 5.22 9.29
N HIS A 240 14.49 5.07 10.50
CA HIS A 240 14.35 6.01 11.63
C HIS A 240 15.59 6.93 11.85
N LYS A 241 16.76 6.61 11.29
CA LYS A 241 18.07 7.21 11.61
C LYS A 241 18.36 8.52 10.91
N SER A 242 17.47 8.98 10.04
CA SER A 242 17.51 10.35 9.54
C SER A 242 17.07 11.38 10.60
N ALA A 243 16.53 10.93 11.75
CA ALA A 243 16.12 11.80 12.84
C ALA A 243 17.19 11.90 13.94
N GLY A 244 18.26 12.63 13.65
CA GLY A 244 18.95 13.43 14.67
C GLY A 244 18.14 14.67 15.10
N HIS A 245 16.87 14.75 14.71
CA HIS A 245 15.89 15.75 15.11
C HIS A 245 14.77 15.06 15.88
N ASN A 246 14.33 15.71 16.96
CA ASN A 246 13.21 15.28 17.80
C ASN A 246 12.06 14.72 16.95
N PRO A 247 11.31 13.70 17.44
CA PRO A 247 10.07 13.29 16.80
C PRO A 247 9.26 14.55 16.55
N LEU A 248 9.03 14.88 15.28
CA LEU A 248 8.23 16.04 14.91
C LEU A 248 6.93 15.87 15.69
N ASN A 249 6.66 16.84 16.58
CA ASN A 249 5.43 16.92 17.33
C ASN A 249 4.28 16.58 16.38
N SER A 250 3.47 15.58 16.78
CA SER A 250 2.31 15.00 16.10
C SER A 250 1.23 16.04 15.76
N HIS A 251 1.56 17.01 14.90
CA HIS A 251 0.72 18.15 14.58
C HIS A 251 0.83 18.62 13.13
N ARG A 252 1.75 18.12 12.30
CA ARG A 252 1.85 18.54 10.89
C ARG A 252 2.51 17.52 9.97
N VAL A 253 1.85 16.40 9.63
CA VAL A 253 2.02 15.74 8.33
C VAL A 253 0.73 15.01 7.94
N LEU A 254 -0.31 15.77 7.60
CA LEU A 254 -1.15 15.45 6.44
C LEU A 254 -1.21 16.77 5.65
N GLY A 255 -0.07 17.09 5.04
CA GLY A 255 0.12 18.34 4.33
C GLY A 255 -0.36 18.18 2.90
N LEU A 256 -1.47 18.84 2.59
CA LEU A 256 -1.81 19.27 1.23
C LEU A 256 -0.54 19.89 0.60
N LEU A 257 0.08 19.24 -0.38
CA LEU A 257 1.21 19.83 -1.12
C LEU A 257 0.81 20.13 -2.56
N PHE A 258 0.43 21.38 -2.79
CA PHE A 258 0.48 21.98 -4.11
C PHE A 258 1.95 22.13 -4.51
N ALA A 259 2.38 21.35 -5.51
CA ALA A 259 3.54 21.68 -6.32
C ALA A 259 3.07 21.87 -7.77
N MET A 260 2.52 23.05 -8.08
CA MET A 260 2.53 23.51 -9.47
C MET A 260 3.96 23.93 -9.79
N THR A 261 4.67 23.11 -10.57
CA THR A 261 5.44 23.55 -11.74
C THR A 261 5.97 22.32 -12.50
N THR A 262 5.42 22.15 -13.71
CA THR A 262 5.93 21.37 -14.87
C THR A 262 6.46 19.94 -14.62
N ASN A 263 5.72 18.96 -15.16
CA ASN A 263 5.94 17.50 -15.19
C ASN A 263 5.60 16.74 -13.89
N THR A 264 4.35 16.81 -13.46
CA THR A 264 3.80 16.10 -12.30
C THR A 264 3.14 14.78 -12.71
N ILE A 265 3.60 13.66 -12.15
CA ILE A 265 2.85 12.40 -12.00
C ILE A 265 1.96 12.58 -10.76
N LEU A 266 0.68 12.22 -10.87
CA LEU A 266 -0.38 12.64 -9.95
C LEU A 266 -0.15 12.24 -8.49
N PHE A 267 -0.33 13.24 -7.62
CA PHE A 267 -0.42 13.13 -6.16
C PHE A 267 -1.88 13.01 -5.72
N SER A 268 -2.13 12.13 -4.75
CA SER A 268 -3.41 11.93 -4.09
C SER A 268 -3.91 13.23 -3.45
N TYR A 269 -5.13 13.66 -3.82
CA TYR A 269 -5.85 14.70 -3.10
C TYR A 269 -6.73 14.04 -2.03
N PHE A 270 -6.50 14.37 -0.76
CA PHE A 270 -7.50 14.20 0.29
C PHE A 270 -8.00 15.58 0.74
N PHE A 271 -9.32 15.76 0.77
CA PHE A 271 -10.02 16.92 1.33
C PHE A 271 -10.20 16.79 2.84
#